data_AF-A0A3S0SMT9-F1
#
_entry.id   AF-A0A3S0SMT9-F1
#
_cell.length_a   1.000
_cell.length_b   1.000
_cell.length_c   1.000
_cell.angle_alpha   90.00
_cell.angle_beta   90.00
_cell.angle_gamma   90.00
#
_symmetry.space_group_name_H-M   'P 1'
#
loop_
_entity.id
_entity.type
_entity.pdbx_description
1 polymer ?
#
loop_
_entity_poly.entity_id
_entity_poly.type
_entity_poly.pdbx_seq_one_letter_code
_entity_poly.pdbx_strand_id
1 'polypeptide(L)'
;MPNETLQKILQQREIKTTDDIIFRTIFDVLSALFTDENHLSTLKSGYTINNHQQVWLVNIPPPHRLAGEIEKGYANYIAPDGTYLYQFDSTKPLSKRKKLGEQQSQQQTEFVTFEKLNEKEKGIGYHFVGVFRFNGYTDEDCQTMIYKKIANSYHLPPIK
;
A
#
# COMPACT_ATOMS: atom_id res chain seq x y z
N MET A 1 7.17 -17.46 -20.14
CA MET A 1 8.54 -17.06 -19.76
C MET A 1 8.46 -16.50 -18.34
N PRO A 2 9.37 -16.87 -17.43
CA PRO A 2 9.42 -16.22 -16.11
C PRO A 2 9.59 -14.71 -16.33
N ASN A 3 8.84 -13.91 -15.57
CA ASN A 3 8.83 -12.45 -15.72
C ASN A 3 10.23 -11.90 -15.38
N GLU A 4 10.97 -11.40 -16.39
CA GLU A 4 12.33 -10.87 -16.24
C GLU A 4 12.40 -9.76 -15.18
N THR A 5 11.38 -8.90 -15.11
CA THR A 5 11.26 -7.86 -14.08
C THR A 5 11.19 -8.47 -12.69
N LEU A 6 10.39 -9.52 -12.50
CA LEU A 6 10.31 -10.21 -11.20
C LEU A 6 11.65 -10.82 -10.82
N GLN A 7 12.33 -11.49 -11.74
CA GLN A 7 13.64 -12.07 -11.45
C GLN A 7 14.65 -11.00 -11.04
N LYS A 8 14.66 -9.85 -11.71
CA LYS A 8 15.51 -8.71 -11.34
C LYS A 8 15.18 -8.18 -9.95
N ILE A 9 13.89 -8.01 -9.62
CA ILE A 9 13.45 -7.58 -8.28
C ILE A 9 13.96 -8.54 -7.20
N LEU A 10 13.82 -9.86 -7.43
CA LEU A 10 14.26 -10.87 -6.47
C LEU A 10 15.78 -10.94 -6.33
N GLN A 11 16.52 -10.80 -7.42
CA GLN A 11 17.99 -10.74 -7.41
C GLN A 11 18.52 -9.48 -6.70
N GLN A 12 17.92 -8.31 -6.99
CA GLN A 12 18.30 -7.03 -6.40
C GLN A 12 17.74 -6.83 -5.00
N ARG A 13 16.76 -7.65 -4.60
CA ARG A 13 16.04 -7.55 -3.32
C ARG A 13 15.42 -6.17 -3.14
N GLU A 14 14.93 -5.59 -4.23
CA GLU A 14 14.37 -4.25 -4.26
C GLU A 14 13.27 -4.18 -5.32
N ILE A 15 12.12 -3.60 -4.94
CA ILE A 15 11.02 -3.25 -5.87
C ILE A 15 10.89 -1.73 -5.96
N LYS A 16 10.62 -1.22 -7.17
CA LYS A 16 10.53 0.21 -7.50
C LYS A 16 9.20 0.53 -8.16
N THR A 17 8.72 1.76 -7.99
CA THR A 17 7.50 2.24 -8.67
C THR A 17 7.64 2.28 -10.19
N THR A 18 8.87 2.18 -10.71
CA THR A 18 9.18 2.12 -12.14
C THR A 18 9.29 0.70 -12.68
N ASP A 19 9.18 -0.33 -11.82
CA ASP A 19 9.21 -1.70 -12.28
C ASP A 19 7.90 -2.04 -12.98
N ASP A 20 7.98 -2.43 -14.24
CA ASP A 20 6.84 -2.85 -15.05
C ASP A 20 6.40 -4.27 -14.65
N ILE A 21 5.70 -4.35 -13.52
CA ILE A 21 5.17 -5.59 -12.96
C ILE A 21 3.81 -5.38 -12.33
N ILE A 22 2.88 -6.28 -12.67
CA ILE A 22 1.56 -6.37 -12.07
C ILE A 22 1.39 -7.78 -11.49
N PHE A 23 1.14 -7.85 -10.19
CA PHE A 23 0.80 -9.07 -9.48
C PHE A 23 -0.70 -9.31 -9.62
N ARG A 24 -1.13 -10.45 -10.20
CA ARG A 24 -2.55 -10.66 -10.53
C ARG A 24 -3.43 -10.70 -9.28
N THR A 25 -2.90 -11.25 -8.19
CA THR A 25 -3.60 -11.42 -6.93
C THR A 25 -2.80 -10.88 -5.75
N ILE A 26 -3.49 -10.68 -4.62
CA ILE A 26 -2.81 -10.40 -3.35
C ILE A 26 -1.81 -11.51 -3.03
N PHE A 27 -2.21 -12.77 -3.23
CA PHE A 27 -1.34 -13.92 -2.97
C PHE A 27 -0.05 -13.86 -3.79
N ASP A 28 -0.11 -13.40 -5.04
CA ASP A 28 1.10 -13.23 -5.88
C ASP A 28 2.04 -12.18 -5.30
N VAL A 29 1.52 -11.06 -4.75
CA VAL A 29 2.36 -10.07 -4.05
C VAL A 29 3.07 -10.72 -2.86
N LEU A 30 2.30 -11.42 -2.02
CA LEU A 30 2.83 -11.99 -0.77
C LEU A 30 3.82 -13.12 -1.03
N SER A 31 3.47 -14.07 -1.89
CA SER A 31 4.28 -15.26 -2.20
C SER A 31 5.48 -14.97 -3.09
N ALA A 32 5.44 -13.89 -3.88
CA ALA A 32 6.62 -13.50 -4.66
C ALA A 32 7.62 -12.69 -3.83
N LEU A 33 7.14 -11.75 -3.00
CA LEU A 33 8.01 -10.75 -2.38
C LEU A 33 8.29 -10.97 -0.88
N PHE A 34 7.43 -11.72 -0.21
CA PHE A 34 7.43 -11.86 1.25
C PHE A 34 7.41 -13.32 1.72
N THR A 35 7.98 -14.23 0.93
CA THR A 35 8.33 -15.58 1.36
C THR A 35 9.79 -15.87 1.10
N ASP A 36 10.37 -16.77 1.88
CA ASP A 36 11.71 -17.28 1.66
C ASP A 36 11.77 -18.37 0.57
N GLU A 37 12.96 -18.92 0.35
CA GLU A 37 13.23 -20.00 -0.61
C GLU A 37 12.50 -21.32 -0.30
N ASN A 38 12.06 -21.50 0.95
CA ASN A 38 11.26 -22.64 1.40
C ASN A 38 9.75 -22.35 1.36
N HIS A 39 9.35 -21.22 0.76
CA HIS A 39 7.98 -20.72 0.72
C HIS A 39 7.37 -20.38 2.10
N LEU A 40 8.20 -20.17 3.12
CA LEU A 40 7.73 -19.70 4.42
C LEU A 40 7.58 -18.18 4.39
N SER A 41 6.48 -17.70 4.95
CA SER A 41 6.19 -16.26 5.02
C SER A 41 7.21 -15.52 5.89
N THR A 42 7.74 -14.41 5.38
CA THR A 42 8.54 -13.47 6.16
C THR A 42 7.69 -12.51 6.98
N LEU A 43 6.36 -12.53 6.81
CA LEU A 43 5.41 -11.69 7.54
C LEU A 43 5.09 -12.30 8.91
N LYS A 44 4.95 -11.46 9.94
CA LYS A 44 4.63 -11.91 11.30
C LYS A 44 3.15 -12.30 11.47
N SER A 45 2.24 -11.39 11.12
CA SER A 45 0.79 -11.57 11.25
C SER A 45 0.06 -10.65 10.28
N GLY A 46 -0.91 -11.20 9.56
CA GLY A 46 -1.59 -10.50 8.46
C GLY A 46 -0.57 -9.93 7.49
N TYR A 47 -0.63 -8.62 7.27
CA TYR A 47 0.27 -7.90 6.37
C TYR A 47 1.45 -7.22 7.09
N THR A 48 1.76 -7.64 8.33
CA THR A 48 2.84 -7.02 9.12
C THR A 48 4.20 -7.61 8.77
N ILE A 49 5.12 -6.76 8.32
CA ILE A 49 6.51 -7.15 8.00
C ILE A 49 7.35 -7.14 9.27
N ASN A 50 7.33 -6.01 10.01
CA ASN A 50 8.02 -5.85 11.28
C ASN A 50 7.27 -4.83 12.16
N ASN A 51 7.91 -4.34 13.24
CA ASN A 51 7.26 -3.44 14.19
C ASN A 51 6.90 -2.07 13.58
N HIS A 52 7.51 -1.71 12.46
CA HIS A 52 7.37 -0.41 11.81
C HIS A 52 6.81 -0.52 10.39
N GLN A 53 6.83 -1.70 9.76
CA GLN A 53 6.47 -1.86 8.35
C GLN A 53 5.31 -2.82 8.16
N GLN A 54 4.37 -2.42 7.30
CA GLN A 54 3.21 -3.22 6.91
C GLN A 54 2.97 -3.12 5.39
N VAL A 55 2.50 -4.20 4.78
CA VAL A 55 2.02 -4.18 3.39
C VAL A 55 0.62 -3.59 3.38
N TRP A 56 0.37 -2.66 2.45
CA TRP A 56 -0.94 -2.07 2.25
C TRP A 56 -1.44 -2.30 0.83
N LEU A 57 -2.49 -3.10 0.69
CA LEU A 57 -3.13 -3.41 -0.59
C LEU A 57 -4.35 -2.51 -0.73
N VAL A 58 -4.18 -1.37 -1.41
CA VAL A 58 -5.21 -0.33 -1.51
C VAL A 58 -6.07 -0.53 -2.76
N ASN A 59 -7.38 -0.37 -2.60
CA ASN A 59 -8.28 -0.21 -3.73
C ASN A 59 -8.51 1.28 -3.97
N ILE A 60 -8.10 1.76 -5.14
CA ILE A 60 -8.31 3.14 -5.57
C ILE A 60 -9.38 3.10 -6.67
N PRO A 61 -10.55 3.71 -6.44
CA PRO A 61 -11.59 3.75 -7.45
C PRO A 61 -11.14 4.66 -8.61
N PRO A 62 -11.62 4.40 -9.83
CA PRO A 62 -11.39 5.31 -10.94
C PRO A 62 -12.02 6.70 -10.61
N PRO A 63 -11.49 7.81 -11.18
CA PRO A 63 -11.89 9.17 -10.79
C PRO A 63 -13.41 9.42 -10.81
N HIS A 64 -14.12 8.87 -11.80
CA HIS A 64 -15.57 9.02 -11.94
C HIS A 64 -16.39 8.31 -10.84
N ARG A 65 -15.79 7.42 -10.05
CA ARG A 65 -16.45 6.72 -8.93
C ARG A 65 -16.06 7.26 -7.56
N LEU A 66 -15.00 8.07 -7.47
CA LEU A 66 -14.46 8.52 -6.18
C LEU A 66 -15.52 9.22 -5.32
N ALA A 67 -16.28 10.15 -5.91
CA ALA A 67 -17.36 10.85 -5.19
C ALA A 67 -18.39 9.87 -4.60
N GLY A 68 -18.81 8.87 -5.36
CA GLY A 68 -19.76 7.86 -4.89
C GLY A 68 -19.20 6.94 -3.80
N GLU A 69 -17.90 6.65 -3.79
CA GLU A 69 -17.26 5.88 -2.69
C GLU A 69 -17.12 6.72 -1.41
N ILE A 70 -16.84 8.02 -1.54
CA ILE A 70 -16.85 8.96 -0.41
C ILE A 70 -18.26 9.05 0.18
N GLU A 71 -19.32 9.15 -0.64
CA GLU A 71 -20.71 9.14 -0.16
C GLU A 71 -21.07 7.84 0.58
N LYS A 72 -20.55 6.69 0.15
CA LYS A 72 -20.70 5.41 0.86
C LYS A 72 -19.93 5.32 2.17
N GLY A 73 -19.06 6.29 2.44
CA GLY A 73 -18.35 6.43 3.70
C GLY A 73 -16.93 5.92 3.72
N TYR A 74 -16.38 5.41 2.61
CA TYR A 74 -15.01 4.92 2.55
C TYR A 74 -14.39 5.04 1.16
N ALA A 75 -13.21 5.65 1.07
CA ALA A 75 -12.44 5.70 -0.17
C ALA A 75 -10.94 5.83 0.10
N ASN A 76 -10.11 5.23 -0.75
CA ASN A 76 -8.70 5.60 -0.88
C ASN A 76 -8.48 6.29 -2.22
N TYR A 77 -7.62 7.29 -2.26
CA TYR A 77 -7.25 7.96 -3.51
C TYR A 77 -5.83 8.51 -3.41
N ILE A 78 -5.14 8.60 -4.54
CA ILE A 78 -3.77 9.13 -4.63
C ILE A 78 -3.82 10.48 -5.35
N ALA A 79 -3.02 11.44 -4.87
CA ALA A 79 -2.83 12.73 -5.55
C ALA A 79 -2.29 12.50 -6.97
N PRO A 80 -2.62 13.36 -7.96
CA PRO A 80 -2.17 13.17 -9.34
C PRO A 80 -0.65 13.06 -9.53
N ASP A 81 0.13 13.68 -8.64
CA ASP A 81 1.59 13.61 -8.62
C ASP A 81 2.16 12.38 -7.90
N GLY A 82 1.29 11.57 -7.29
CA GLY A 82 1.66 10.39 -6.53
C GLY A 82 2.29 10.69 -5.17
N THR A 83 2.36 11.94 -4.72
CA THR A 83 3.05 12.33 -3.49
C THR A 83 2.27 11.96 -2.23
N TYR A 84 0.94 12.00 -2.33
CA TYR A 84 0.04 11.73 -1.21
C TYR A 84 -0.95 10.63 -1.54
N LEU A 85 -1.25 9.82 -0.53
CA LEU A 85 -2.36 8.88 -0.51
C LEU A 85 -3.31 9.32 0.61
N TYR A 86 -4.58 9.39 0.29
CA TYR A 86 -5.65 9.77 1.20
C TYR A 86 -6.52 8.56 1.50
N GLN A 87 -6.89 8.40 2.77
CA GLN A 87 -7.90 7.44 3.18
C GLN A 87 -9.02 8.19 3.88
N PHE A 88 -10.16 8.27 3.22
CA PHE A 88 -11.42 8.73 3.79
C PHE A 88 -12.16 7.54 4.44
N ASP A 89 -12.61 7.72 5.68
CA ASP A 89 -13.47 6.76 6.38
C ASP A 89 -14.38 7.49 7.38
N SER A 90 -15.63 7.74 7.00
CA SER A 90 -16.65 8.34 7.88
C SER A 90 -17.41 7.29 8.69
N THR A 91 -17.18 5.99 8.43
CA THR A 91 -17.82 4.90 9.19
C THR A 91 -17.20 4.70 10.57
N LYS A 92 -16.03 5.30 10.82
CA LYS A 92 -15.33 5.22 12.11
C LYS A 92 -15.56 6.48 12.94
N PRO A 93 -15.79 6.34 14.25
CA PRO A 93 -15.82 7.48 15.15
C PRO A 93 -14.49 8.25 15.16
N LEU A 94 -14.59 9.58 15.32
CA LEU A 94 -13.46 10.52 15.47
C LEU A 94 -12.36 9.99 16.41
N SER A 95 -12.76 9.50 17.59
CA SER A 95 -11.81 9.01 18.60
C SER A 95 -10.99 7.82 18.13
N LYS A 96 -11.56 6.93 17.30
CA LYS A 96 -10.84 5.80 16.71
C LYS A 96 -9.86 6.28 15.62
N ARG A 97 -10.27 7.24 14.80
CA ARG A 97 -9.42 7.83 13.75
C ARG A 97 -8.23 8.57 14.35
N LYS A 98 -8.44 9.36 15.40
CA LYS A 98 -7.38 10.05 16.17
C LYS A 98 -6.38 9.07 16.76
N LYS A 99 -6.88 8.08 17.51
CA LYS A 99 -6.03 7.05 18.11
C LYS A 99 -5.19 6.30 17.07
N LEU A 100 -5.77 5.99 15.91
CA LEU A 100 -5.05 5.31 14.84
C LEU A 100 -3.89 6.16 14.29
N GLY A 101 -4.14 7.44 13.99
CA GLY A 101 -3.08 8.33 13.50
C GLY A 101 -2.00 8.61 14.55
N GLU A 102 -2.37 8.76 15.82
CA GLU A 102 -1.41 8.86 16.94
C GLU A 102 -0.51 7.62 17.02
N GLN A 103 -1.09 6.42 16.94
CA GLN A 103 -0.34 5.17 16.93
C GLN A 103 0.60 5.08 15.74
N GLN A 104 0.11 5.36 14.53
CA GLN A 104 0.92 5.33 13.31
C GLN A 104 2.05 6.37 13.34
N SER A 105 1.79 7.55 13.90
CA SER A 105 2.79 8.60 14.08
C SER A 105 3.84 8.21 15.12
N GLN A 106 3.44 7.72 16.30
CA GLN A 106 4.37 7.30 17.36
C GLN A 106 5.25 6.13 16.92
N GLN A 107 4.67 5.14 16.23
CA GLN A 107 5.39 3.98 15.72
C GLN A 107 6.17 4.28 14.44
N GLN A 108 5.99 5.46 13.84
CA GLN A 108 6.55 5.81 12.53
C GLN A 108 6.21 4.75 11.46
N THR A 109 4.96 4.29 11.45
CA THR A 109 4.54 3.17 10.60
C THR A 109 4.70 3.50 9.12
N GLU A 110 5.38 2.63 8.40
CA GLU A 110 5.58 2.68 6.96
C GLU A 110 4.72 1.63 6.27
N PHE A 111 4.04 2.06 5.21
CA PHE A 111 3.15 1.24 4.41
C PHE A 111 3.80 0.97 3.06
N VAL A 112 4.24 -0.28 2.84
CA VAL A 112 4.69 -0.78 1.54
C VAL A 112 3.45 -1.02 0.69
N THR A 113 3.15 -0.07 -0.20
CA THR A 113 1.80 0.09 -0.74
C THR A 113 1.70 -0.43 -2.17
N PHE A 114 0.65 -1.21 -2.41
CA PHE A 114 0.29 -1.73 -3.72
C PHE A 114 -1.13 -1.30 -4.06
N GLU A 115 -1.30 -0.62 -5.18
CA GLU A 115 -2.62 -0.22 -5.69
C GLU A 115 -3.23 -1.33 -6.52
N LYS A 116 -4.52 -1.58 -6.30
CA LYS A 116 -5.32 -2.47 -7.12
C LYS A 116 -5.74 -1.78 -8.42
N LEU A 117 -5.28 -2.29 -9.54
CA LEU A 117 -5.75 -1.94 -10.88
C LEU A 117 -6.94 -2.83 -11.24
N ASN A 118 -8.05 -2.20 -11.62
CA ASN A 118 -9.27 -2.89 -12.08
C ASN A 118 -9.61 -2.54 -13.54
N GLU A 119 -8.74 -1.83 -14.25
CA GLU A 119 -8.97 -1.35 -15.62
C GLU A 119 -8.28 -2.28 -16.62
N LYS A 120 -9.05 -2.89 -17.55
CA LYS A 120 -8.51 -3.84 -18.53
C LYS A 120 -7.31 -3.28 -19.32
N GLU A 121 -7.31 -1.98 -19.62
CA GLU A 121 -6.25 -1.31 -20.40
C GLU A 121 -4.94 -1.16 -19.63
N LYS A 122 -5.01 -0.94 -18.31
CA LYS A 122 -3.83 -0.78 -17.43
C LYS A 122 -3.37 -2.10 -16.81
N GLY A 123 -4.11 -3.18 -17.04
CA GLY A 123 -3.93 -4.47 -16.39
C GLY A 123 -4.82 -4.65 -15.16
N ILE A 124 -5.02 -5.91 -14.78
CA ILE A 124 -5.82 -6.29 -13.62
C ILE A 124 -4.88 -6.93 -12.60
N GLY A 125 -4.80 -6.36 -11.41
CA GLY A 125 -3.92 -6.85 -10.36
C GLY A 125 -3.47 -5.75 -9.41
N TYR A 126 -2.26 -5.90 -8.89
CA TYR A 126 -1.65 -5.04 -7.88
C TYR A 126 -0.28 -4.61 -8.38
N HIS A 127 0.01 -3.31 -8.31
CA HIS A 127 1.30 -2.74 -8.67
C HIS A 127 1.85 -1.87 -7.54
N PHE A 128 3.16 -1.81 -7.42
CA PHE A 128 3.82 -1.10 -6.32
C PHE A 128 3.80 0.41 -6.56
N VAL A 129 3.22 1.16 -5.61
CA VAL A 129 3.04 2.61 -5.74
C VAL A 129 3.95 3.43 -4.81
N GLY A 130 4.72 2.76 -3.95
CA GLY A 130 5.72 3.37 -3.07
C GLY A 130 5.56 3.00 -1.61
N VAL A 131 6.41 3.60 -0.78
CA VAL A 131 6.33 3.51 0.68
C VAL A 131 5.74 4.80 1.22
N PHE A 132 4.69 4.69 2.04
CA PHE A 132 3.96 5.83 2.58
C PHE A 132 4.01 5.84 4.10
N ARG A 133 3.95 7.04 4.70
CA ARG A 133 3.85 7.23 6.15
C ARG A 133 2.73 8.21 6.46
N PHE A 134 2.05 8.00 7.59
CA PHE A 134 1.04 8.93 8.06
C PHE A 134 1.61 10.34 8.22
N ASN A 135 0.88 11.35 7.73
CA ASN A 135 1.30 12.75 7.66
C ASN A 135 0.26 13.71 8.25
N GLY A 136 -0.82 13.20 8.84
CA GLY A 136 -1.88 14.01 9.46
C GLY A 136 -3.25 13.78 8.85
N TYR A 137 -4.13 14.76 9.03
CA TYR A 137 -5.52 14.74 8.57
C TYR A 137 -5.79 15.93 7.65
N THR A 138 -6.81 15.84 6.80
CA THR A 138 -7.25 17.02 6.02
C THR A 138 -7.88 18.07 6.92
N ASP A 139 -8.68 17.62 7.90
CA ASP A 139 -9.55 18.46 8.73
C ASP A 139 -9.61 17.94 10.18
N GLU A 140 -10.25 18.72 11.06
CA GLU A 140 -10.38 18.40 12.49
C GLU A 140 -11.28 17.19 12.78
N ASP A 141 -12.13 16.80 11.83
CA ASP A 141 -13.01 15.63 11.94
C ASP A 141 -12.28 14.28 11.74
N CYS A 142 -11.00 14.33 11.34
CA CYS A 142 -10.12 13.20 11.11
C CYS A 142 -10.70 12.11 10.18
N GLN A 143 -11.71 12.43 9.37
CA GLN A 143 -12.33 11.47 8.46
C GLN A 143 -11.36 11.12 7.34
N THR A 144 -10.57 12.08 6.85
CA THR A 144 -9.51 11.82 5.89
C THR A 144 -8.15 11.82 6.57
N MET A 145 -7.48 10.67 6.53
CA MET A 145 -6.06 10.53 6.89
C MET A 145 -5.21 10.74 5.65
N ILE A 146 -4.11 11.49 5.81
CA ILE A 146 -3.14 11.79 4.76
C ILE A 146 -1.89 10.95 5.01
N TYR A 147 -1.41 10.31 3.96
CA TYR A 147 -0.17 9.55 3.95
C TYR A 147 0.77 10.16 2.91
N LYS A 148 1.97 10.55 3.33
CA LYS A 148 3.00 11.08 2.43
C LYS A 148 3.89 9.96 1.94
N LYS A 149 4.17 9.94 0.64
CA LYS A 149 5.18 9.05 0.06
C LYS A 149 6.56 9.45 0.58
N ILE A 150 7.29 8.48 1.12
CA ILE A 150 8.64 8.65 1.65
C ILE A 150 9.70 7.96 0.78
N ALA A 151 9.31 6.98 -0.05
CA ALA A 151 10.21 6.31 -0.98
C ALA A 151 9.48 5.78 -2.22
N ASN A 152 10.20 5.78 -3.35
CA ASN A 152 9.78 5.14 -4.61
C ASN A 152 10.31 3.71 -4.76
N SER A 153 11.03 3.20 -3.76
CA SER A 153 11.51 1.83 -3.73
C SER A 153 11.40 1.22 -2.33
N TYR A 154 11.45 -0.10 -2.27
CA TYR A 154 11.41 -0.87 -1.05
C TYR A 154 12.37 -2.07 -1.14
N HIS A 155 13.23 -2.22 -0.13
CA HIS A 155 14.11 -3.39 -0.01
C HIS A 155 13.40 -4.54 0.69
N LEU A 156 13.40 -5.72 0.05
CA LEU A 156 12.68 -6.89 0.52
C LEU A 156 13.30 -7.46 1.82
N PRO A 157 12.50 -7.88 2.81
CA PRO A 157 13.00 -8.37 4.11
C PRO A 157 13.90 -9.59 3.93
N PRO A 158 15.08 -9.66 4.56
CA PRO A 158 16.06 -10.72 4.31
C PRO A 158 15.45 -12.12 4.38
N ILE A 159 15.90 -12.98 3.47
CA ILE A 159 15.58 -14.41 3.48
C ILE A 159 16.20 -14.98 4.75
N LYS A 160 15.40 -15.72 5.53
CA LYS A 160 15.86 -16.37 6.76
C LYS A 160 16.52 -17.71 6.47
#